data_AF-A0A318J9X6-F1
#
_entry.id   AF-A0A318J9X6-F1
#
_cell.length_a   1.000
_cell.length_b   1.000
_cell.length_c   1.000
_cell.angle_alpha   90.00
_cell.angle_beta   90.00
_cell.angle_gamma   90.00
#
_symmetry.space_group_name_H-M   'P 1'
#
loop_
_entity.id
_entity.type
_entity.pdbx_description
1 polymer ?
#
loop_
_entity_poly.entity_id
_entity_poly.type
_entity_poly.pdbx_seq_one_letter_code
_entity_poly.pdbx_strand_id
1 'polypeptide(L)'
;MNAWARLRESFSVARWWSIVLKEFLQLRRDRVTFAMIVGVPIIQLALFGFAINTDPKHLPTAVIVADSSPFARSFIAAMRNSAYFDIVETLPDEAAGRHALARGDVQFVLSVPADFSRRLLRGERPSLLVEADATDPVATASAIGALPGLVQPVADKDLTGPLAHLKNGRPAAFDVVLHRLYNPEGITQYNVVPGLMGVILTMTMVMMTGLAITRERERGTMENLLATPVRPLEVMTGKIVPYVLIGLIQVSIILVAARFVFVVPFVGGVFAIYLSALLFIAANLTVGITLSSLAQNQLQAMQLAVFYFLPNILLSGFMFPFAGMPKWAQFIGNLLPLTYFNRLVRGILLKGNGWADLWPSVWPVALFTVVVMGIALRFYRRTLD
;
A
#
# COMPACT_ATOMS: atom_id res chain seq x y z
N MET A 1 -43.46 -42.26 9.47
CA MET A 1 -42.49 -41.57 8.58
C MET A 1 -42.89 -40.10 8.57
N ASN A 2 -42.39 -39.34 9.55
CA ASN A 2 -43.11 -38.20 10.14
C ASN A 2 -42.71 -36.87 9.49
N ALA A 3 -43.71 -36.00 9.24
CA ALA A 3 -43.56 -34.63 8.71
C ALA A 3 -42.54 -33.76 9.48
N TRP A 4 -42.25 -34.11 10.74
CA TRP A 4 -41.21 -33.52 11.58
C TRP A 4 -39.77 -33.72 11.08
N ALA A 5 -39.50 -34.76 10.28
CA ALA A 5 -38.19 -34.97 9.67
C ALA A 5 -37.94 -34.00 8.50
N ARG A 6 -38.98 -33.57 7.77
CA ARG A 6 -38.85 -32.65 6.63
C ARG A 6 -38.61 -31.19 7.04
N LEU A 7 -39.05 -30.77 8.24
CA LEU A 7 -38.75 -29.44 8.77
C LEU A 7 -37.28 -29.27 9.21
N ARG A 8 -36.52 -30.36 9.32
CA ARG A 8 -35.05 -30.31 9.52
C ARG A 8 -34.29 -29.96 8.24
N GLU A 9 -34.95 -29.87 7.08
CA GLU A 9 -34.30 -29.71 5.77
C GLU A 9 -34.30 -28.29 5.18
N SER A 10 -34.79 -27.27 5.88
CA SER A 10 -34.75 -25.87 5.39
C SER A 10 -33.87 -24.97 6.25
N PHE A 11 -33.25 -23.97 5.60
CA PHE A 11 -32.50 -22.92 6.29
C PHE A 11 -33.47 -22.08 7.12
N SER A 12 -33.21 -21.92 8.41
CA SER A 12 -34.06 -21.12 9.31
C SER A 12 -33.40 -19.78 9.62
N VAL A 13 -34.02 -18.71 9.13
CA VAL A 13 -33.57 -17.31 9.36
C VAL A 13 -33.54 -16.97 10.86
N ALA A 14 -34.50 -17.48 11.65
CA ALA A 14 -34.57 -17.22 13.08
C ALA A 14 -33.39 -17.86 13.85
N ARG A 15 -32.99 -19.09 13.48
CA ARG A 15 -31.80 -19.75 14.06
C ARG A 15 -30.53 -19.01 13.66
N TRP A 16 -30.40 -18.68 12.37
CA TRP A 16 -29.27 -17.93 11.84
C TRP A 16 -29.10 -16.57 12.55
N TRP A 17 -30.18 -15.80 12.70
CA TRP A 17 -30.14 -14.50 13.37
C TRP A 17 -29.78 -14.62 14.85
N SER A 18 -30.24 -15.67 15.54
CA SER A 18 -29.84 -15.96 16.92
C SER A 18 -28.33 -16.16 17.06
N ILE A 19 -27.69 -16.83 16.08
CA ILE A 19 -26.24 -17.02 16.04
C ILE A 19 -25.53 -15.69 15.80
N VAL A 20 -25.99 -14.90 14.82
CA VAL A 20 -25.45 -13.56 14.55
C VAL A 20 -25.49 -12.69 15.80
N LEU A 21 -26.63 -12.67 16.50
CA LEU A 21 -26.81 -11.87 17.71
C LEU A 21 -25.90 -12.35 18.85
N LYS A 22 -25.78 -13.66 19.05
CA LYS A 22 -24.86 -14.27 20.04
C LYS A 22 -23.42 -13.81 19.79
N GLU A 23 -22.94 -13.94 18.57
CA GLU A 23 -21.56 -13.58 18.19
C GLU A 23 -21.31 -12.07 18.34
N PHE A 24 -22.26 -11.24 17.92
CA PHE A 24 -22.17 -9.79 18.11
C PHE A 24 -22.10 -9.40 19.59
N LEU A 25 -22.93 -10.01 20.45
CA LEU A 25 -22.91 -9.77 21.89
C LEU A 25 -21.59 -10.23 22.53
N GLN A 26 -21.04 -11.37 22.08
CA GLN A 26 -19.76 -11.87 22.55
C GLN A 26 -18.62 -10.92 22.16
N LEU A 27 -18.57 -10.46 20.92
CA LEU A 27 -17.59 -9.49 20.43
C LEU A 27 -17.68 -8.15 21.17
N ARG A 28 -18.90 -7.64 21.38
CA ARG A 28 -19.12 -6.38 22.12
C ARG A 28 -18.67 -6.48 23.58
N ARG A 29 -18.78 -7.67 24.20
CA ARG A 29 -18.40 -7.88 25.60
C ARG A 29 -16.90 -8.11 25.77
N ASP A 30 -16.23 -8.65 24.76
CA ASP A 30 -14.78 -8.83 24.71
C ASP A 30 -14.08 -7.51 24.38
N ARG A 31 -13.93 -6.65 25.41
CA ARG A 31 -13.35 -5.30 25.28
C ARG A 31 -11.94 -5.31 24.70
N VAL A 32 -11.15 -6.34 25.00
CA VAL A 32 -9.77 -6.46 24.49
C VAL A 32 -9.81 -6.73 22.99
N THR A 33 -10.64 -7.67 22.55
CA THR A 33 -10.84 -7.98 21.12
C THR A 33 -11.36 -6.75 20.37
N PHE A 34 -12.36 -6.04 20.91
CA PHE A 34 -12.87 -4.82 20.31
C PHE A 34 -11.81 -3.70 20.24
N ALA A 35 -11.06 -3.48 21.33
CA ALA A 35 -9.98 -2.49 21.36
C ALA A 35 -8.87 -2.81 20.35
N MET A 36 -8.51 -4.09 20.16
CA MET A 36 -7.54 -4.49 19.15
C MET A 36 -8.09 -4.28 17.73
N ILE A 37 -9.35 -4.62 17.47
CA ILE A 37 -10.01 -4.46 16.17
C ILE A 37 -9.98 -3.00 15.69
N VAL A 38 -10.17 -2.04 16.59
CA VAL A 38 -10.22 -0.61 16.24
C VAL A 38 -8.84 0.03 16.40
N GLY A 39 -8.15 -0.24 17.49
CA GLY A 39 -6.88 0.40 17.85
C GLY A 39 -5.73 -0.02 16.97
N VAL A 40 -5.57 -1.31 16.66
CA VAL A 40 -4.44 -1.79 15.85
C VAL A 40 -4.45 -1.19 14.45
N PRO A 41 -5.58 -1.16 13.70
CA PRO A 41 -5.64 -0.45 12.42
C PRO A 41 -5.28 1.04 12.50
N ILE A 42 -5.74 1.75 13.54
CA ILE A 42 -5.44 3.18 13.70
C ILE A 42 -3.94 3.37 13.94
N ILE A 43 -3.35 2.56 14.82
CA ILE A 43 -1.90 2.59 15.09
C ILE A 43 -1.12 2.23 13.82
N GLN A 44 -1.49 1.16 13.10
CA GLN A 44 -0.84 0.77 11.86
C GLN A 44 -0.93 1.86 10.79
N LEU A 45 -2.09 2.49 10.66
CA LEU A 45 -2.29 3.55 9.70
C LEU A 45 -1.49 4.80 10.06
N ALA A 46 -1.43 5.16 11.35
CA ALA A 46 -0.59 6.27 11.81
C ALA A 46 0.90 5.96 11.60
N LEU A 47 1.36 4.80 12.07
CA LEU A 47 2.76 4.37 11.94
C LEU A 47 3.17 4.32 10.47
N PHE A 48 2.50 3.51 9.65
CA PHE A 48 2.93 3.32 8.26
C PHE A 48 2.52 4.46 7.34
N GLY A 49 1.42 5.16 7.60
CA GLY A 49 0.99 6.31 6.81
C GLY A 49 1.90 7.53 6.96
N PHE A 50 2.56 7.69 8.12
CA PHE A 50 3.56 8.75 8.34
C PHE A 50 5.00 8.28 8.15
N ALA A 51 5.33 7.03 8.50
CA ALA A 51 6.71 6.54 8.44
C ALA A 51 7.16 6.10 7.04
N ILE A 52 6.26 5.58 6.20
CA ILE A 52 6.63 5.18 4.84
C ILE A 52 6.68 6.44 3.97
N ASN A 53 7.89 6.83 3.56
CA ASN A 53 8.10 7.90 2.60
C ASN A 53 8.96 7.42 1.43
N THR A 54 8.38 7.35 0.23
CA THR A 54 9.06 6.97 -1.02
C THR A 54 9.51 8.18 -1.84
N ASP A 55 9.28 9.40 -1.32
CA ASP A 55 9.71 10.67 -1.89
C ASP A 55 10.37 11.50 -0.77
N PRO A 56 11.52 11.07 -0.24
CA PRO A 56 12.19 11.79 0.84
C PRO A 56 12.72 13.14 0.37
N LYS A 57 12.65 14.11 1.29
CA LYS A 57 13.09 15.50 1.11
C LYS A 57 14.20 15.80 2.10
N HIS A 58 14.99 16.83 1.83
CA HIS A 58 16.14 17.24 2.65
C HIS A 58 17.24 16.16 2.74
N LEU A 59 17.61 15.59 1.59
CA LEU A 59 18.67 14.61 1.50
C LEU A 59 20.04 15.29 1.63
N PRO A 60 20.94 14.77 2.51
CA PRO A 60 22.20 15.41 2.80
C PRO A 60 23.08 15.44 1.54
N THR A 61 23.54 16.64 1.21
CA THR A 61 24.25 16.93 -0.04
C THR A 61 25.49 17.77 0.25
N ALA A 62 26.64 17.35 -0.27
CA ALA A 62 27.86 18.15 -0.28
C ALA A 62 28.05 18.85 -1.62
N VAL A 63 28.83 19.92 -1.61
CA VAL A 63 29.23 20.65 -2.82
C VAL A 63 30.75 20.78 -2.90
N ILE A 64 31.31 20.57 -4.08
CA ILE A 64 32.71 20.86 -4.41
C ILE A 64 32.70 22.01 -5.40
N VAL A 65 33.16 23.18 -4.96
CA VAL A 65 33.04 24.42 -5.73
C VAL A 65 34.43 24.91 -6.13
N ALA A 66 34.89 24.51 -7.32
CA ALA A 66 36.13 25.05 -7.88
C ALA A 66 35.92 26.41 -8.58
N ASP A 67 34.68 26.74 -8.98
CA ASP A 67 34.29 28.05 -9.50
C ASP A 67 33.14 28.64 -8.66
N SER A 68 33.42 29.73 -7.94
CA SER A 68 32.47 30.40 -7.03
C SER A 68 31.63 31.48 -7.71
N SER A 69 31.26 31.27 -8.98
CA SER A 69 30.52 32.25 -9.76
C SER A 69 29.05 32.46 -9.34
N PRO A 70 28.39 33.53 -9.83
CA PRO A 70 26.96 33.71 -9.67
C PRO A 70 26.13 32.53 -10.21
N PHE A 71 26.53 31.94 -11.35
CA PHE A 71 25.82 30.81 -11.96
C PHE A 71 25.88 29.55 -11.07
N ALA A 72 27.06 29.25 -10.52
CA ALA A 72 27.23 28.13 -9.59
C ALA A 72 26.38 28.33 -8.32
N ARG A 73 26.42 29.53 -7.74
CA ARG A 73 25.60 29.88 -6.56
C ARG A 73 24.10 29.80 -6.83
N SER A 74 23.63 30.29 -7.99
CA SER A 74 22.22 30.19 -8.37
C SER A 74 21.77 28.74 -8.53
N PHE A 75 22.60 27.87 -9.10
CA PHE A 75 22.27 26.46 -9.22
C PHE A 75 22.21 25.74 -7.86
N ILE A 76 23.19 25.98 -6.99
CA ILE A 76 23.18 25.47 -5.60
C ILE A 76 21.92 25.95 -4.86
N ALA A 77 21.55 27.23 -5.02
CA ALA A 77 20.33 27.78 -4.44
C ALA A 77 19.06 27.11 -5.02
N ALA A 78 19.02 26.82 -6.32
CA ALA A 78 17.92 26.09 -6.94
C ALA A 78 17.79 24.65 -6.41
N MET A 79 18.91 23.95 -6.21
CA MET A 79 18.92 22.64 -5.55
C MET A 79 18.33 22.72 -4.14
N ARG A 80 18.75 23.69 -3.33
CA ARG A 80 18.20 23.89 -1.98
C ARG A 80 16.70 24.23 -2.00
N ASN A 81 16.27 25.08 -2.93
CA ASN A 81 14.87 25.48 -3.08
C ASN A 81 13.96 24.37 -3.63
N SER A 82 14.52 23.31 -4.22
CA SER A 82 13.75 22.15 -4.67
C SER A 82 13.20 21.29 -3.52
N ALA A 83 13.64 21.55 -2.27
CA ALA A 83 13.38 20.77 -1.06
C ALA A 83 13.93 19.33 -1.07
N TYR A 84 14.48 18.83 -2.18
CA TYR A 84 15.10 17.51 -2.23
C TYR A 84 16.48 17.48 -1.58
N PHE A 85 17.27 18.55 -1.73
CA PHE A 85 18.66 18.59 -1.30
C PHE A 85 18.84 19.54 -0.11
N ASP A 86 19.51 19.06 0.94
CA ASP A 86 20.02 19.90 2.02
C ASP A 86 21.54 20.00 1.91
N ILE A 87 22.05 21.22 1.71
CA ILE A 87 23.48 21.45 1.51
C ILE A 87 24.14 21.54 2.88
N VAL A 88 24.78 20.45 3.31
CA VAL A 88 25.32 20.31 4.67
C VAL A 88 26.78 20.74 4.79
N GLU A 89 27.57 20.57 3.72
CA GLU A 89 28.99 20.90 3.74
C GLU A 89 29.54 21.27 2.36
N THR A 90 30.67 21.98 2.36
CA THR A 90 31.48 22.25 1.16
C THR A 90 32.79 21.49 1.29
N LEU A 91 33.05 20.60 0.35
CA LEU A 91 34.23 19.73 0.35
C LEU A 91 35.34 20.32 -0.53
N PRO A 92 36.62 20.07 -0.19
CA PRO A 92 37.76 20.67 -0.87
C PRO A 92 38.02 20.07 -2.26
N ASP A 93 37.78 18.77 -2.44
CA ASP A 93 38.11 18.03 -3.65
C ASP A 93 37.21 16.80 -3.89
N GLU A 94 37.33 16.21 -5.07
CA GLU A 94 36.58 15.00 -5.47
C GLU A 94 36.89 13.78 -4.60
N ALA A 95 38.11 13.68 -4.06
CA ALA A 95 38.50 12.57 -3.20
C ALA A 95 37.73 12.62 -1.86
N ALA A 96 37.62 13.80 -1.26
CA ALA A 96 36.80 14.05 -0.09
C ALA A 96 35.32 13.79 -0.39
N GLY A 97 34.82 14.20 -1.55
CA GLY A 97 33.46 13.89 -2.03
C GLY A 97 33.16 12.40 -2.06
N ARG A 98 34.04 11.62 -2.68
CA ARG A 98 33.89 10.15 -2.74
C ARG A 98 34.00 9.50 -1.38
N HIS A 99 34.87 9.99 -0.51
CA HIS A 99 34.95 9.49 0.87
C HIS A 99 33.69 9.80 1.68
N ALA A 100 33.10 10.99 1.54
CA ALA A 100 31.86 11.36 2.21
C ALA A 100 30.68 10.49 1.75
N LEU A 101 30.57 10.23 0.44
CA LEU A 101 29.60 9.26 -0.12
C LEU A 101 29.85 7.85 0.41
N ALA A 102 31.10 7.38 0.41
CA ALA A 102 31.44 6.02 0.85
C ALA A 102 31.17 5.77 2.34
N ARG A 103 31.25 6.82 3.17
CA ARG A 103 30.89 6.75 4.60
C ARG A 103 29.39 6.94 4.87
N GLY A 104 28.63 7.41 3.88
CA GLY A 104 27.21 7.75 4.04
C GLY A 104 26.99 9.07 4.80
N ASP A 105 28.00 9.94 4.90
CA ASP A 105 27.87 11.27 5.52
C ASP A 105 26.93 12.15 4.68
N VAL A 106 26.97 11.97 3.37
CA VAL A 106 26.10 12.60 2.38
C VAL A 106 25.59 11.57 1.38
N GLN A 107 24.43 11.85 0.78
CA GLN A 107 23.86 11.03 -0.30
C GLN A 107 24.14 11.59 -1.69
N PHE A 108 24.47 12.88 -1.79
CA PHE A 108 24.76 13.56 -3.06
C PHE A 108 26.01 14.42 -2.94
N VAL A 109 26.77 14.51 -4.03
CA VAL A 109 27.90 15.45 -4.18
C VAL A 109 27.73 16.18 -5.51
N LEU A 110 27.59 17.50 -5.46
CA LEU A 110 27.62 18.36 -6.65
C LEU A 110 29.03 18.90 -6.86
N SER A 111 29.64 18.61 -8.00
CA SER A 111 30.95 19.13 -8.40
C SER A 111 30.81 20.19 -9.48
N VAL A 112 31.27 21.40 -9.18
CA VAL A 112 31.32 22.56 -10.09
C VAL A 112 32.74 22.72 -10.62
N PRO A 113 33.00 22.52 -11.93
CA PRO A 113 34.33 22.65 -12.53
C PRO A 113 34.89 24.08 -12.42
N ALA A 114 36.22 24.21 -12.34
CA ALA A 114 36.92 25.49 -12.18
C ALA A 114 36.71 26.48 -13.35
N ASP A 115 36.41 25.97 -14.55
CA ASP A 115 36.24 26.74 -15.78
C ASP A 115 34.76 26.89 -16.18
N PHE A 116 33.82 26.47 -15.31
CA PHE A 116 32.39 26.43 -15.58
C PHE A 116 31.87 27.77 -16.13
N SER A 117 32.09 28.87 -15.44
CA SER A 117 31.52 30.16 -15.88
C SER A 117 32.15 30.68 -17.16
N ARG A 118 33.46 30.48 -17.31
CA ARG A 118 34.18 30.91 -18.51
C ARG A 118 33.67 30.17 -19.74
N ARG A 119 33.45 28.86 -19.62
CA ARG A 119 32.92 28.01 -20.70
C ARG A 119 31.45 28.32 -20.99
N LEU A 120 30.66 28.59 -19.95
CA LEU A 120 29.26 29.00 -20.11
C LEU A 120 29.16 30.31 -20.90
N LEU A 121 29.94 31.33 -20.53
CA LEU A 121 29.97 32.63 -21.20
C LEU A 121 30.47 32.56 -22.66
N ARG A 122 31.28 31.55 -23.00
CA ARG A 122 31.72 31.27 -24.38
C ARG A 122 30.71 30.48 -25.21
N GLY A 123 29.60 30.06 -24.61
CA GLY A 123 28.61 29.19 -25.27
C GLY A 123 29.01 27.73 -25.38
N GLU A 124 30.02 27.28 -24.63
CA GLU A 124 30.57 25.91 -24.67
C GLU A 124 29.75 24.88 -23.86
N ARG A 125 28.66 25.30 -23.21
CA ARG A 125 27.71 24.44 -22.44
C ARG A 125 28.39 23.43 -21.49
N PRO A 126 29.10 23.92 -20.48
CA PRO A 126 29.77 23.05 -19.51
C PRO A 126 28.76 22.24 -18.69
N SER A 127 29.16 21.03 -18.30
CA SER A 127 28.37 20.13 -17.46
C SER A 127 28.68 20.33 -15.97
N LEU A 128 27.64 20.27 -15.15
CA LEU A 128 27.77 20.04 -13.70
C LEU A 128 27.66 18.55 -13.44
N LEU A 129 28.51 18.02 -12.55
CA LEU A 129 28.47 16.61 -12.15
C LEU A 129 27.72 16.49 -10.81
N VAL A 130 26.75 15.59 -10.74
CA VAL A 130 26.12 15.18 -9.48
C VAL A 130 26.38 13.69 -9.30
N GLU A 131 27.15 13.34 -8.28
CA GLU A 131 27.35 11.96 -7.82
C GLU A 131 26.32 11.66 -6.72
N ALA A 132 25.74 10.46 -6.73
CA ALA A 132 24.71 10.05 -5.79
C ALA A 132 24.98 8.64 -5.26
N ASP A 133 24.79 8.41 -3.96
CA ASP A 133 24.74 7.07 -3.38
C ASP A 133 23.39 6.42 -3.68
N ALA A 134 23.33 5.71 -4.81
CA ALA A 134 22.13 5.02 -5.28
C ALA A 134 21.95 3.61 -4.66
N THR A 135 22.58 3.31 -3.51
CA THR A 135 22.40 2.03 -2.81
C THR A 135 20.95 1.81 -2.36
N ASP A 136 20.23 2.90 -2.06
CA ASP A 136 18.76 2.93 -1.96
C ASP A 136 18.16 3.73 -3.13
N PRO A 137 17.72 3.05 -4.20
CA PRO A 137 17.10 3.71 -5.36
C PRO A 137 15.79 4.39 -5.02
N VAL A 138 15.04 3.92 -4.01
CA VAL A 138 13.74 4.52 -3.64
C VAL A 138 13.98 5.87 -2.99
N ALA A 139 15.02 6.00 -2.17
CA ALA A 139 15.36 7.26 -1.53
C ALA A 139 15.88 8.32 -2.52
N THR A 140 16.66 7.91 -3.53
CA THR A 140 17.39 8.86 -4.39
C THR A 140 16.71 9.16 -5.72
N ALA A 141 15.84 8.30 -6.25
CA ALA A 141 15.30 8.42 -7.60
C ALA A 141 14.54 9.74 -7.86
N SER A 142 13.72 10.19 -6.90
CA SER A 142 12.98 11.44 -7.07
C SER A 142 13.89 12.67 -7.13
N ALA A 143 14.89 12.73 -6.25
CA ALA A 143 15.86 13.82 -6.23
C ALA A 143 16.67 13.88 -7.54
N ILE A 144 17.16 12.72 -8.02
CA ILE A 144 17.85 12.60 -9.31
C ILE A 144 16.93 13.05 -10.46
N GLY A 145 15.67 12.62 -10.45
CA GLY A 145 14.69 12.99 -11.47
C GLY A 145 14.31 14.48 -11.47
N ALA A 146 14.51 15.19 -10.36
CA ALA A 146 14.24 16.62 -10.25
C ALA A 146 15.35 17.51 -10.84
N LEU A 147 16.62 17.03 -10.86
CA LEU A 147 17.78 17.82 -11.28
C LEU A 147 17.65 18.50 -12.67
N PRO A 148 17.19 17.82 -13.74
CA PRO A 148 17.07 18.45 -15.05
C PRO A 148 16.08 19.63 -15.05
N GLY A 149 15.03 19.54 -14.21
CA GLY A 149 14.03 20.59 -14.05
C GLY A 149 14.56 21.87 -13.39
N LEU A 150 15.71 21.82 -12.72
CA LEU A 150 16.33 22.97 -12.06
C LEU A 150 17.12 23.85 -13.03
N VAL A 151 17.54 23.32 -14.17
CA VAL A 151 18.40 24.03 -15.13
C VAL A 151 17.69 25.21 -15.78
N GLN A 152 16.44 25.02 -16.22
CA GLN A 152 15.69 26.06 -16.92
C GLN A 152 15.37 27.29 -16.05
N PRO A 153 14.85 27.14 -14.80
CA PRO A 153 14.64 28.29 -13.92
C PRO A 153 15.92 29.08 -13.61
N VAL A 154 17.07 28.39 -13.47
CA VAL A 154 18.38 29.02 -13.26
C VAL A 154 18.83 29.78 -14.50
N ALA A 155 18.74 29.14 -15.68
CA ALA A 155 19.01 29.78 -16.95
C ALA A 155 18.11 31.01 -17.15
N ASP A 156 16.84 30.92 -16.76
CA ASP A 156 15.88 31.99 -16.95
C ASP A 156 16.20 33.24 -16.16
N LYS A 157 16.64 33.04 -14.92
CA LYS A 157 17.08 34.09 -14.00
C LYS A 157 18.42 34.70 -14.40
N ASP A 158 19.41 33.88 -14.72
CA ASP A 158 20.80 34.33 -14.83
C ASP A 158 21.25 34.69 -16.26
N LEU A 159 20.65 34.09 -17.29
CA LEU A 159 21.02 34.33 -18.69
C LEU A 159 20.15 35.41 -19.34
N THR A 160 20.10 36.59 -18.73
CA THR A 160 19.31 37.73 -19.23
C THR A 160 20.16 38.75 -19.99
N GLY A 161 19.52 39.69 -20.69
CA GLY A 161 20.20 40.78 -21.42
C GLY A 161 21.16 40.26 -22.49
N PRO A 162 22.46 40.68 -22.49
CA PRO A 162 23.45 40.23 -23.47
C PRO A 162 23.64 38.71 -23.51
N LEU A 163 23.32 37.99 -22.43
CA LEU A 163 23.49 36.54 -22.30
C LEU A 163 22.25 35.75 -22.76
N ALA A 164 21.17 36.40 -23.16
CA ALA A 164 19.92 35.73 -23.56
C ALA A 164 20.10 34.77 -24.74
N HIS A 165 21.08 35.02 -25.61
CA HIS A 165 21.42 34.13 -26.72
C HIS A 165 21.90 32.74 -26.26
N LEU A 166 22.37 32.60 -25.02
CA LEU A 166 22.82 31.34 -24.43
C LEU A 166 21.65 30.44 -23.99
N LYS A 167 20.43 31.00 -23.79
CA LYS A 167 19.22 30.22 -23.45
C LYS A 167 18.78 29.28 -24.57
N ASN A 168 18.91 29.72 -25.83
CA ASN A 168 18.30 29.08 -27.00
C ASN A 168 19.24 28.14 -27.77
N GLY A 169 20.10 27.45 -27.04
CA GLY A 169 21.11 26.57 -27.64
C GLY A 169 20.52 25.28 -28.22
N ARG A 170 20.21 25.30 -29.53
CA ARG A 170 19.51 24.25 -30.33
C ARG A 170 18.12 23.91 -29.77
N PRO A 171 17.02 24.15 -30.51
CA PRO A 171 15.76 23.55 -30.14
C PRO A 171 15.96 22.04 -30.07
N ALA A 172 15.46 21.43 -28.99
CA ALA A 172 15.29 19.98 -29.00
C ALA A 172 14.56 19.62 -30.30
N ALA A 173 14.98 18.54 -30.98
CA ALA A 173 14.37 18.15 -32.26
C ALA A 173 12.84 17.99 -32.15
N PHE A 174 12.36 17.75 -30.93
CA PHE A 174 10.97 17.76 -30.50
C PHE A 174 10.92 18.10 -29.00
N ASP A 175 9.78 18.63 -28.55
CA ASP A 175 9.50 18.87 -27.13
C ASP A 175 8.74 17.66 -26.52
N VAL A 176 9.01 17.36 -25.25
CA VAL A 176 8.34 16.30 -24.50
C VAL A 176 7.66 16.92 -23.29
N VAL A 177 6.34 17.09 -23.37
CA VAL A 177 5.53 17.62 -22.28
C VAL A 177 5.23 16.49 -21.29
N LEU A 178 5.85 16.54 -20.11
CA LEU A 178 5.57 15.62 -19.02
C LEU A 178 4.25 15.97 -18.34
N HIS A 179 3.28 15.05 -18.38
CA HIS A 179 2.01 15.20 -17.68
C HIS A 179 1.82 14.09 -16.63
N ARG A 180 2.04 14.42 -15.35
CA ARG A 180 1.85 13.50 -14.23
C ARG A 180 0.38 13.42 -13.85
N LEU A 181 -0.29 12.32 -14.21
CA LEU A 181 -1.69 12.08 -13.87
C LEU A 181 -1.86 11.48 -12.47
N TYR A 182 -2.97 11.84 -11.80
CA TYR A 182 -3.46 11.29 -10.53
C TYR A 182 -2.63 11.55 -9.26
N ASN A 183 -1.33 11.84 -9.39
CA ASN A 183 -0.46 12.24 -8.29
C ASN A 183 0.66 13.20 -8.79
N PRO A 184 0.32 14.44 -9.17
CA PRO A 184 1.30 15.38 -9.73
C PRO A 184 2.42 15.74 -8.75
N GLU A 185 2.10 15.80 -7.46
CA GLU A 185 3.00 16.18 -6.37
C GLU A 185 3.83 15.02 -5.81
N GLY A 186 3.61 13.78 -6.28
CA GLY A 186 4.39 12.62 -5.82
C GLY A 186 4.12 12.21 -4.37
N ILE A 187 2.95 12.55 -3.81
CA ILE A 187 2.61 12.29 -2.41
C ILE A 187 2.57 10.78 -2.14
N THR A 188 3.48 10.29 -1.29
CA THR A 188 3.62 8.86 -0.94
C THR A 188 2.32 8.26 -0.40
N GLN A 189 1.62 9.01 0.44
CA GLN A 189 0.40 8.58 1.14
C GLN A 189 -0.72 8.20 0.17
N TYR A 190 -0.75 8.78 -1.03
CA TYR A 190 -1.76 8.46 -2.06
C TYR A 190 -1.62 7.01 -2.54
N ASN A 191 -0.43 6.42 -2.44
CA ASN A 191 -0.22 5.01 -2.76
C ASN A 191 -0.31 4.10 -1.53
N VAL A 192 0.26 4.56 -0.40
CA VAL A 192 0.42 3.77 0.82
C VAL A 192 -0.90 3.55 1.55
N VAL A 193 -1.68 4.61 1.80
CA VAL A 193 -2.91 4.51 2.60
C VAL A 193 -3.97 3.60 1.95
N PRO A 194 -4.27 3.72 0.64
CA PRO A 194 -5.12 2.77 -0.07
C PRO A 194 -4.66 1.32 0.06
N GLY A 195 -3.35 1.06 -0.12
CA GLY A 195 -2.82 -0.30 -0.05
C GLY A 195 -2.82 -0.88 1.38
N LEU A 196 -2.53 -0.04 2.38
CA LEU A 196 -2.62 -0.40 3.79
C LEU A 196 -4.02 -0.84 4.19
N MET A 197 -5.07 -0.28 3.59
CA MET A 197 -6.44 -0.74 3.82
C MET A 197 -6.58 -2.23 3.54
N GLY A 198 -6.06 -2.70 2.41
CA GLY A 198 -6.11 -4.12 2.04
C GLY A 198 -5.28 -4.98 2.99
N VAL A 199 -4.10 -4.51 3.37
CA VAL A 199 -3.20 -5.20 4.31
C VAL A 199 -3.85 -5.36 5.67
N ILE A 200 -4.39 -4.28 6.23
CA ILE A 200 -5.09 -4.24 7.52
C ILE A 200 -6.26 -5.21 7.50
N LEU A 201 -7.14 -5.11 6.49
CA LEU A 201 -8.30 -5.99 6.35
C LEU A 201 -7.89 -7.47 6.21
N THR A 202 -6.86 -7.76 5.42
CA THR A 202 -6.36 -9.14 5.29
C THR A 202 -5.92 -9.68 6.64
N MET A 203 -5.06 -8.94 7.33
CA MET A 203 -4.51 -9.34 8.62
C MET A 203 -5.62 -9.56 9.64
N THR A 204 -6.54 -8.60 9.78
CA THR A 204 -7.61 -8.66 10.78
C THR A 204 -8.63 -9.74 10.45
N MET A 205 -9.12 -9.82 9.21
CA MET A 205 -10.15 -10.80 8.84
C MET A 205 -9.63 -12.23 8.92
N VAL A 206 -8.43 -12.51 8.39
CA VAL A 206 -7.85 -13.87 8.39
C VAL A 206 -7.50 -14.32 9.81
N MET A 207 -6.83 -13.48 10.61
CA MET A 207 -6.43 -13.85 11.97
C MET A 207 -7.64 -14.01 12.90
N MET A 208 -8.62 -13.11 12.82
CA MET A 208 -9.75 -13.12 13.76
C MET A 208 -10.70 -14.28 13.51
N THR A 209 -11.00 -14.58 12.24
CA THR A 209 -11.79 -15.78 11.91
C THR A 209 -11.02 -17.05 12.22
N GLY A 210 -9.69 -17.04 12.00
CA GLY A 210 -8.76 -18.08 12.44
C GLY A 210 -8.92 -18.45 13.92
N LEU A 211 -8.85 -17.42 14.77
CA LEU A 211 -8.98 -17.55 16.22
C LEU A 211 -10.40 -17.91 16.66
N ALA A 212 -11.43 -17.34 16.01
CA ALA A 212 -12.81 -17.58 16.40
C ALA A 212 -13.20 -19.06 16.36
N ILE A 213 -12.78 -19.78 15.30
CA ILE A 213 -13.09 -21.19 15.10
C ILE A 213 -12.20 -22.08 15.98
N THR A 214 -10.89 -21.82 16.00
CA THR A 214 -9.96 -22.65 16.79
C THR A 214 -10.20 -22.52 18.30
N ARG A 215 -10.56 -21.33 18.80
CA ARG A 215 -10.97 -21.12 20.20
C ARG A 215 -12.18 -21.95 20.59
N GLU A 216 -13.11 -22.17 19.67
CA GLU A 216 -14.32 -22.96 19.90
C GLU A 216 -14.05 -24.47 19.91
N ARG A 217 -13.05 -24.90 19.11
CA ARG A 217 -12.52 -26.27 19.10
C ARG A 217 -11.77 -26.60 20.38
N GLU A 218 -10.86 -25.74 20.82
CA GLU A 218 -10.09 -25.92 22.05
C GLU A 218 -10.95 -25.91 23.31
N ARG A 219 -12.04 -25.14 23.31
CA ARG A 219 -12.97 -25.07 24.45
C ARG A 219 -13.94 -26.24 24.53
N GLY A 220 -13.88 -27.20 23.61
CA GLY A 220 -14.82 -28.34 23.53
C GLY A 220 -16.25 -27.93 23.17
N THR A 221 -16.51 -26.65 22.91
CA THR A 221 -17.84 -26.14 22.56
C THR A 221 -18.28 -26.51 21.15
N MET A 222 -17.35 -27.01 20.32
CA MET A 222 -17.67 -27.52 18.99
C MET A 222 -18.66 -28.67 19.07
N GLU A 223 -18.48 -29.62 20.01
CA GLU A 223 -19.36 -30.79 20.18
C GLU A 223 -20.80 -30.39 20.56
N ASN A 224 -20.96 -29.36 21.40
CA ASN A 224 -22.27 -28.80 21.75
C ASN A 224 -22.95 -28.11 20.55
N LEU A 225 -22.18 -27.52 19.63
CA LEU A 225 -22.71 -27.00 18.37
C LEU A 225 -23.15 -28.12 17.43
N LEU A 226 -22.42 -29.24 17.39
CA LEU A 226 -22.78 -30.40 16.56
C LEU A 226 -24.01 -31.15 17.08
N ALA A 227 -24.25 -31.12 18.39
CA ALA A 227 -25.43 -31.70 19.02
C ALA A 227 -26.70 -30.85 18.82
N THR A 228 -26.57 -29.58 18.42
CA THR A 228 -27.73 -28.74 18.09
C THR A 228 -28.24 -29.01 16.66
N PRO A 229 -29.56 -28.94 16.39
CA PRO A 229 -30.14 -29.23 15.07
C PRO A 229 -29.92 -28.08 14.06
N VAL A 230 -28.74 -27.46 14.06
CA VAL A 230 -28.38 -26.26 13.30
C VAL A 230 -27.49 -26.66 12.13
N ARG A 231 -27.71 -26.07 10.95
CA ARG A 231 -26.95 -26.46 9.76
C ARG A 231 -25.54 -25.85 9.76
N PRO A 232 -24.51 -26.54 9.20
CA PRO A 232 -23.18 -25.97 9.01
C PRO A 232 -23.18 -24.59 8.34
N LEU A 233 -24.01 -24.40 7.29
CA LEU A 233 -24.15 -23.12 6.61
C LEU A 233 -24.76 -22.03 7.50
N GLU A 234 -25.71 -22.36 8.37
CA GLU A 234 -26.32 -21.41 9.32
C GLU A 234 -25.28 -20.94 10.34
N VAL A 235 -24.48 -21.86 10.89
CA VAL A 235 -23.41 -21.54 11.84
C VAL A 235 -22.29 -20.73 11.17
N MET A 236 -21.80 -21.17 10.01
CA MET A 236 -20.71 -20.50 9.32
C MET A 236 -21.10 -19.08 8.88
N THR A 237 -22.25 -18.92 8.19
CA THR A 237 -22.69 -17.58 7.74
C THR A 237 -23.10 -16.70 8.92
N GLY A 238 -23.71 -17.26 9.98
CA GLY A 238 -24.06 -16.53 11.19
C GLY A 238 -22.84 -15.98 11.92
N LYS A 239 -21.73 -16.73 11.94
CA LYS A 239 -20.45 -16.27 12.48
C LYS A 239 -19.74 -15.25 11.60
N ILE A 240 -19.87 -15.35 10.27
CA ILE A 240 -19.23 -14.43 9.31
C ILE A 240 -19.78 -13.01 9.42
N VAL A 241 -21.09 -12.84 9.62
CA VAL A 241 -21.78 -11.53 9.56
C VAL A 241 -21.22 -10.47 10.53
N PRO A 242 -20.98 -10.76 11.82
CA PRO A 242 -20.33 -9.81 12.72
C PRO A 242 -18.94 -9.37 12.25
N TYR A 243 -18.15 -10.27 11.68
CA TYR A 243 -16.83 -9.93 11.15
C TYR A 243 -16.92 -9.09 9.86
N VAL A 244 -17.95 -9.31 9.04
CA VAL A 244 -18.23 -8.42 7.90
C VAL A 244 -18.48 -7.00 8.40
N LEU A 245 -19.32 -6.82 9.42
CA LEU A 245 -19.60 -5.50 10.00
C LEU A 245 -18.32 -4.86 10.56
N ILE A 246 -17.47 -5.63 11.24
CA ILE A 246 -16.17 -5.16 11.72
C ILE A 246 -15.31 -4.66 10.54
N GLY A 247 -15.25 -5.41 9.44
CA GLY A 247 -14.49 -4.99 8.26
C GLY A 247 -15.02 -3.71 7.65
N LEU A 248 -16.34 -3.53 7.58
CA LEU A 248 -16.95 -2.29 7.10
C LEU A 248 -16.66 -1.09 8.03
N ILE A 249 -16.62 -1.32 9.35
CA ILE A 249 -16.21 -0.31 10.33
C ILE A 249 -14.74 0.06 10.11
N GLN A 250 -13.85 -0.93 9.91
CA GLN A 250 -12.43 -0.68 9.61
C GLN A 250 -12.25 0.10 8.32
N VAL A 251 -12.96 -0.27 7.24
CA VAL A 251 -12.99 0.50 5.99
C VAL A 251 -13.39 1.95 6.25
N SER A 252 -14.44 2.17 7.05
CA SER A 252 -14.91 3.52 7.40
C SER A 252 -13.85 4.33 8.14
N ILE A 253 -13.20 3.73 9.16
CA ILE A 253 -12.11 4.37 9.92
C ILE A 253 -10.96 4.76 9.00
N ILE A 254 -10.54 3.84 8.13
CA ILE A 254 -9.41 4.05 7.22
C ILE A 254 -9.77 5.11 6.18
N LEU A 255 -10.99 5.12 5.64
CA LEU A 255 -11.45 6.15 4.70
C LEU A 255 -11.52 7.54 5.33
N VAL A 256 -12.03 7.65 6.56
CA VAL A 256 -12.06 8.91 7.31
C VAL A 256 -10.63 9.42 7.51
N ALA A 257 -9.72 8.57 7.98
CA ALA A 257 -8.32 8.96 8.14
C ALA A 257 -7.65 9.30 6.79
N ALA A 258 -7.91 8.53 5.73
CA ALA A 258 -7.41 8.81 4.39
C ALA A 258 -7.83 10.21 3.90
N ARG A 259 -9.09 10.59 4.12
CA ARG A 259 -9.63 11.88 3.67
C ARG A 259 -9.16 13.06 4.53
N PHE A 260 -9.20 12.92 5.85
CA PHE A 260 -9.02 14.03 6.79
C PHE A 260 -7.62 14.15 7.38
N VAL A 261 -6.88 13.04 7.51
CA VAL A 261 -5.51 13.04 8.08
C VAL A 261 -4.47 13.05 6.96
N PHE A 262 -4.63 12.19 5.95
CA PHE A 262 -3.65 12.02 4.88
C PHE A 262 -4.01 12.75 3.58
N VAL A 263 -5.16 13.42 3.54
CA VAL A 263 -5.63 14.24 2.41
C VAL A 263 -5.58 13.49 1.06
N VAL A 264 -5.87 12.18 1.10
CA VAL A 264 -5.97 11.33 -0.10
C VAL A 264 -7.18 11.81 -0.91
N PRO A 265 -7.07 11.92 -2.25
CA PRO A 265 -8.19 12.32 -3.09
C PRO A 265 -9.25 11.22 -3.18
N PHE A 266 -10.52 11.64 -3.26
CA PHE A 266 -11.69 10.77 -3.36
C PHE A 266 -12.42 11.12 -4.66
N VAL A 267 -11.86 10.68 -5.79
CA VAL A 267 -12.38 11.00 -7.12
C VAL A 267 -13.61 10.14 -7.45
N GLY A 268 -13.58 8.85 -7.10
CA GLY A 268 -14.67 7.91 -7.35
C GLY A 268 -15.72 7.84 -6.24
N GLY A 269 -16.75 7.03 -6.48
CA GLY A 269 -17.86 6.84 -5.56
C GLY A 269 -17.51 5.97 -4.35
N VAL A 270 -17.79 6.47 -3.15
CA VAL A 270 -17.60 5.76 -1.87
C VAL A 270 -18.36 4.43 -1.84
N PHE A 271 -19.53 4.36 -2.47
CA PHE A 271 -20.30 3.12 -2.58
C PHE A 271 -19.54 1.99 -3.31
N ALA A 272 -18.80 2.33 -4.37
CA ALA A 272 -17.99 1.34 -5.10
C ALA A 272 -16.84 0.79 -4.22
N ILE A 273 -16.29 1.62 -3.32
CA ILE A 273 -15.29 1.19 -2.34
C ILE A 273 -15.91 0.19 -1.37
N TYR A 274 -17.06 0.50 -0.79
CA TYR A 274 -17.73 -0.42 0.13
C TYR A 274 -18.12 -1.74 -0.52
N LEU A 275 -18.60 -1.73 -1.78
CA LEU A 275 -18.92 -2.97 -2.49
C LEU A 275 -17.66 -3.80 -2.78
N SER A 276 -16.57 -3.15 -3.21
CA SER A 276 -15.28 -3.81 -3.43
C SER A 276 -14.71 -4.39 -2.12
N ALA A 277 -14.83 -3.63 -1.04
CA ALA A 277 -14.39 -4.04 0.28
C ALA A 277 -15.24 -5.18 0.82
N LEU A 278 -16.56 -5.18 0.62
CA LEU A 278 -17.43 -6.28 1.02
C LEU A 278 -17.01 -7.60 0.36
N LEU A 279 -16.74 -7.56 -0.95
CA LEU A 279 -16.25 -8.72 -1.71
C LEU A 279 -14.89 -9.19 -1.19
N PHE A 280 -13.98 -8.26 -0.90
CA PHE A 280 -12.65 -8.56 -0.38
C PHE A 280 -12.69 -9.10 1.06
N ILE A 281 -13.56 -8.55 1.91
CA ILE A 281 -13.81 -9.03 3.26
C ILE A 281 -14.32 -10.47 3.19
N ALA A 282 -15.31 -10.75 2.34
CA ALA A 282 -15.81 -12.11 2.15
C ALA A 282 -14.70 -13.09 1.72
N ALA A 283 -13.82 -12.68 0.81
CA ALA A 283 -12.65 -13.46 0.39
C ALA A 283 -11.74 -13.82 1.58
N ASN A 284 -11.34 -12.83 2.37
CA ASN A 284 -10.41 -13.02 3.50
C ASN A 284 -11.03 -13.80 4.66
N LEU A 285 -12.30 -13.58 4.97
CA LEU A 285 -13.02 -14.37 5.99
C LEU A 285 -13.02 -15.85 5.61
N THR A 286 -13.26 -16.14 4.32
CA THR A 286 -13.26 -17.51 3.82
C THR A 286 -11.87 -18.16 3.95
N VAL A 287 -10.80 -17.42 3.64
CA VAL A 287 -9.42 -17.89 3.85
C VAL A 287 -9.15 -18.19 5.32
N GLY A 288 -9.50 -17.28 6.23
CA GLY A 288 -9.28 -17.50 7.66
C GLY A 288 -10.05 -18.72 8.20
N ILE A 289 -11.27 -18.94 7.72
CA ILE A 289 -12.03 -20.16 8.00
C ILE A 289 -11.30 -21.41 7.48
N THR A 290 -10.85 -21.40 6.23
CA THR A 290 -10.10 -22.53 5.66
C THR A 290 -8.85 -22.83 6.49
N LEU A 291 -8.01 -21.82 6.77
CA LEU A 291 -6.79 -22.01 7.57
C LEU A 291 -7.10 -22.51 8.98
N SER A 292 -8.15 -22.02 9.62
CA SER A 292 -8.59 -22.49 10.95
C SER A 292 -8.99 -23.95 10.96
N SER A 293 -9.57 -24.45 9.87
CA SER A 293 -10.01 -25.85 9.77
C SER A 293 -8.83 -26.83 9.68
N LEU A 294 -7.69 -26.37 9.15
CA LEU A 294 -6.44 -27.14 9.10
C LEU A 294 -5.67 -27.09 10.42
N ALA A 295 -5.93 -26.10 11.28
CA ALA A 295 -5.23 -25.92 12.54
C ALA A 295 -5.83 -26.76 13.67
N GLN A 296 -4.95 -27.26 14.55
CA GLN A 296 -5.32 -28.03 15.74
C GLN A 296 -5.51 -27.12 16.97
N ASN A 297 -4.84 -25.97 17.01
CA ASN A 297 -4.87 -25.02 18.12
C ASN A 297 -4.78 -23.56 17.61
N GLN A 298 -5.05 -22.60 18.49
CA GLN A 298 -5.05 -21.17 18.19
C GLN A 298 -3.68 -20.68 17.68
N LEU A 299 -2.59 -21.16 18.30
CA LEU A 299 -1.23 -20.75 17.93
C LEU A 299 -0.89 -21.19 16.49
N GLN A 300 -1.26 -22.42 16.11
CA GLN A 300 -1.06 -22.94 14.76
C GLN A 300 -1.90 -22.17 13.73
N ALA A 301 -3.14 -21.80 14.06
CA ALA A 301 -3.97 -20.96 13.18
C ALA A 301 -3.34 -19.58 12.96
N MET A 302 -2.79 -18.96 14.02
CA MET A 302 -2.07 -17.69 13.89
C MET A 302 -0.82 -17.83 13.01
N GLN A 303 -0.04 -18.89 13.19
CA GLN A 303 1.15 -19.15 12.37
C GLN A 303 0.79 -19.35 10.88
N LEU A 304 -0.27 -20.12 10.58
CA LEU A 304 -0.77 -20.28 9.23
C LEU A 304 -1.27 -18.95 8.63
N ALA A 305 -1.96 -18.12 9.43
CA ALA A 305 -2.39 -16.80 9.01
C ALA A 305 -1.20 -15.89 8.68
N VAL A 306 -0.14 -15.89 9.48
CA VAL A 306 1.10 -15.14 9.21
C VAL A 306 1.80 -15.69 7.95
N PHE A 307 1.87 -17.00 7.80
CA PHE A 307 2.45 -17.65 6.63
C PHE A 307 1.68 -17.30 5.34
N TYR A 308 0.37 -17.14 5.41
CA TYR A 308 -0.44 -16.62 4.30
C TYR A 308 -0.23 -15.11 4.09
N PHE A 309 -0.21 -14.34 5.17
CA PHE A 309 -0.16 -12.88 5.14
C PHE A 309 1.15 -12.36 4.54
N LEU A 310 2.30 -12.95 4.90
CA LEU A 310 3.61 -12.41 4.52
C LEU A 310 3.87 -12.49 2.99
N PRO A 311 3.65 -13.63 2.30
CA PRO A 311 3.70 -13.65 0.84
C PRO A 311 2.62 -12.77 0.20
N ASN A 312 1.43 -12.69 0.82
CA ASN A 312 0.33 -11.89 0.30
C ASN A 312 0.68 -10.40 0.26
N ILE A 313 1.23 -9.83 1.33
CA ILE A 313 1.64 -8.42 1.33
C ILE A 313 2.78 -8.14 0.33
N LEU A 314 3.77 -9.03 0.23
CA LEU A 314 4.93 -8.88 -0.65
C LEU A 314 4.57 -8.97 -2.14
N LEU A 315 3.65 -9.87 -2.50
CA LEU A 315 3.28 -10.17 -3.90
C LEU A 315 2.07 -9.36 -4.40
N SER A 316 1.38 -8.63 -3.52
CA SER A 316 0.13 -7.92 -3.86
C SER A 316 0.29 -6.63 -4.66
N GLY A 317 1.51 -6.18 -4.94
CA GLY A 317 1.73 -4.85 -5.51
C GLY A 317 1.59 -3.70 -4.51
N PHE A 318 1.55 -4.00 -3.20
CA PHE A 318 1.58 -3.00 -2.14
C PHE A 318 3.01 -2.55 -1.83
N MET A 319 3.87 -3.46 -1.35
CA MET A 319 5.25 -3.14 -0.97
C MET A 319 6.16 -2.91 -2.17
N PHE A 320 6.00 -3.73 -3.21
CA PHE A 320 6.82 -3.66 -4.41
C PHE A 320 5.95 -3.44 -5.65
N PRO A 321 6.44 -2.75 -6.69
CA PRO A 321 5.70 -2.57 -7.93
C PRO A 321 5.37 -3.92 -8.59
N PHE A 322 4.09 -4.26 -8.71
CA PHE A 322 3.64 -5.55 -9.25
C PHE A 322 4.18 -5.83 -10.66
N ALA A 323 4.20 -4.80 -11.52
CA ALA A 323 4.68 -4.92 -12.90
C ALA A 323 6.20 -5.18 -12.99
N GLY A 324 6.97 -4.83 -11.95
CA GLY A 324 8.41 -5.07 -11.89
C GLY A 324 8.77 -6.48 -11.41
N MET A 325 7.80 -7.27 -10.95
CA MET A 325 8.05 -8.63 -10.47
C MET A 325 8.32 -9.60 -11.62
N PRO A 326 9.12 -10.67 -11.41
CA PRO A 326 9.25 -11.73 -12.41
C PRO A 326 7.91 -12.46 -12.64
N LYS A 327 7.73 -13.05 -13.83
CA LYS A 327 6.44 -13.65 -14.25
C LYS A 327 5.88 -14.70 -13.28
N TRP A 328 6.75 -15.51 -12.65
CA TRP A 328 6.32 -16.51 -11.66
C TRP A 328 5.72 -15.86 -10.40
N ALA A 329 6.29 -14.73 -9.95
CA ALA A 329 5.81 -13.99 -8.79
C ALA A 329 4.50 -13.27 -9.12
N GLN A 330 4.40 -12.70 -10.31
CA GLN A 330 3.14 -12.13 -10.81
C GLN A 330 2.03 -13.20 -10.91
N PHE A 331 2.37 -14.42 -11.34
CA PHE A 331 1.42 -15.53 -11.38
C PHE A 331 0.87 -15.80 -9.99
N ILE A 332 1.74 -16.03 -8.99
CA ILE A 332 1.33 -16.25 -7.58
C ILE A 332 0.51 -15.07 -7.04
N GLY A 333 0.97 -13.84 -7.26
CA GLY A 333 0.27 -12.64 -6.83
C GLY A 333 -1.13 -12.50 -7.46
N ASN A 334 -1.32 -12.91 -8.72
CA ASN A 334 -2.62 -12.92 -9.37
C ASN A 334 -3.57 -14.03 -8.86
N LEU A 335 -3.14 -14.97 -8.02
CA LEU A 335 -4.04 -15.85 -7.27
C LEU A 335 -4.55 -15.20 -5.97
N LEU A 336 -3.92 -14.12 -5.52
CA LEU A 336 -4.20 -13.52 -4.23
C LEU A 336 -5.21 -12.36 -4.35
N PRO A 337 -6.23 -12.29 -3.49
CA PRO A 337 -7.28 -11.29 -3.59
C PRO A 337 -6.76 -9.86 -3.30
N LEU A 338 -5.70 -9.72 -2.49
CA LEU A 338 -5.16 -8.41 -2.11
C LEU A 338 -4.61 -7.65 -3.32
N THR A 339 -4.04 -8.38 -4.29
CA THR A 339 -3.54 -7.83 -5.56
C THR A 339 -4.62 -7.05 -6.30
N TYR A 340 -5.80 -7.65 -6.42
CA TYR A 340 -6.93 -7.03 -7.11
C TYR A 340 -7.59 -5.95 -6.26
N PHE A 341 -7.67 -6.15 -4.94
CA PHE A 341 -8.22 -5.13 -4.05
C PHE A 341 -7.40 -3.83 -4.07
N ASN A 342 -6.07 -3.92 -4.09
CA ASN A 342 -5.19 -2.76 -4.25
C ASN A 342 -5.48 -2.00 -5.57
N ARG A 343 -5.72 -2.73 -6.67
CA ARG A 343 -6.09 -2.14 -7.96
C ARG A 343 -7.46 -1.47 -7.91
N LEU A 344 -8.45 -2.11 -7.29
CA LEU A 344 -9.80 -1.55 -7.10
C LEU A 344 -9.76 -0.25 -6.30
N VAL A 345 -9.18 -0.28 -5.10
CA VAL A 345 -9.26 0.85 -4.18
C VAL A 345 -8.45 2.05 -4.69
N ARG A 346 -7.28 1.83 -5.33
CA ARG A 346 -6.51 2.90 -6.00
C ARG A 346 -7.23 3.43 -7.24
N GLY A 347 -7.84 2.55 -8.03
CA GLY A 347 -8.63 2.93 -9.20
C GLY A 347 -9.85 3.79 -8.84
N ILE A 348 -10.54 3.45 -7.75
CA ILE A 348 -11.70 4.22 -7.30
C ILE A 348 -11.27 5.55 -6.66
N LEU A 349 -10.35 5.52 -5.67
CA LEU A 349 -9.97 6.72 -4.92
C LEU A 349 -9.24 7.74 -5.79
N LEU A 350 -8.22 7.31 -6.54
CA LEU A 350 -7.31 8.21 -7.24
C LEU A 350 -7.74 8.50 -8.68
N LYS A 351 -8.33 7.51 -9.36
CA LYS A 351 -8.62 7.62 -10.80
C LYS A 351 -10.10 7.85 -11.12
N GLY A 352 -11.01 7.59 -10.18
CA GLY A 352 -12.45 7.71 -10.43
C GLY A 352 -13.01 6.64 -11.37
N ASN A 353 -12.37 5.47 -11.42
CA ASN A 353 -12.74 4.38 -12.32
C ASN A 353 -14.23 3.98 -12.18
N GLY A 354 -14.88 3.77 -13.33
CA GLY A 354 -16.26 3.25 -13.40
C GLY A 354 -16.32 1.72 -13.26
N TRP A 355 -17.52 1.16 -13.18
CA TRP A 355 -17.72 -0.29 -13.01
C TRP A 355 -17.07 -1.16 -14.10
N ALA A 356 -17.06 -0.68 -15.34
CA ALA A 356 -16.42 -1.38 -16.45
C ALA A 356 -14.89 -1.54 -16.24
N ASP A 357 -14.24 -0.48 -15.75
CA ASP A 357 -12.79 -0.48 -15.49
C ASP A 357 -12.42 -1.30 -14.26
N LEU A 358 -13.36 -1.44 -13.31
CA LEU A 358 -13.17 -2.23 -12.10
C LEU A 358 -13.37 -3.72 -12.35
N TRP A 359 -14.16 -4.10 -13.34
CA TRP A 359 -14.53 -5.49 -13.62
C TRP A 359 -13.35 -6.46 -13.69
N PRO A 360 -12.21 -6.15 -14.36
CA PRO A 360 -11.04 -7.02 -14.42
C PRO A 360 -10.43 -7.35 -13.05
N SER A 361 -10.73 -6.56 -12.01
CA SER A 361 -10.31 -6.82 -10.63
C SER A 361 -11.43 -7.33 -9.73
N VAL A 362 -12.71 -7.15 -10.11
CA VAL A 362 -13.85 -7.70 -9.37
C VAL A 362 -13.99 -9.20 -9.57
N TRP A 363 -14.02 -9.67 -10.83
CA TRP A 363 -14.30 -11.08 -11.12
C TRP A 363 -13.25 -12.05 -10.55
N PRO A 364 -11.93 -11.76 -10.50
CA PRO A 364 -10.96 -12.68 -9.92
C PRO A 364 -11.15 -12.83 -8.41
N VAL A 365 -11.49 -11.75 -7.70
CA VAL A 365 -11.78 -11.80 -6.26
C VAL A 365 -13.06 -12.60 -6.02
N ALA A 366 -14.10 -12.40 -6.84
CA ALA A 366 -15.33 -13.19 -6.75
C ALA A 366 -15.08 -14.68 -7.01
N LEU A 367 -14.33 -15.02 -8.06
CA LEU A 367 -13.94 -16.40 -8.36
C LEU A 367 -13.14 -17.02 -7.22
N PHE A 368 -12.14 -16.29 -6.69
CA PHE A 368 -11.36 -16.71 -5.54
C PHE A 368 -12.26 -17.00 -4.33
N THR A 369 -13.17 -16.09 -3.98
CA THR A 369 -14.12 -16.30 -2.88
C THR A 369 -14.94 -17.56 -3.07
N VAL A 370 -15.50 -17.78 -4.27
CA VAL A 370 -16.30 -18.98 -4.57
C VAL A 370 -15.47 -20.26 -4.43
N VAL A 371 -14.25 -20.29 -4.97
CA VAL A 371 -13.38 -21.46 -4.91
C VAL A 371 -12.98 -21.78 -3.47
N VAL A 372 -12.48 -20.80 -2.72
CA VAL A 372 -12.05 -21.01 -1.33
C VAL A 372 -13.25 -21.35 -0.43
N MET A 373 -14.44 -20.79 -0.70
CA MET A 373 -15.65 -21.14 0.05
C MET A 373 -16.05 -22.59 -0.19
N GLY A 374 -15.97 -23.07 -1.43
CA GLY A 374 -16.17 -24.48 -1.76
C GLY A 374 -15.21 -25.39 -0.99
N ILE A 375 -13.94 -24.99 -0.88
CA ILE A 375 -12.92 -25.72 -0.11
C ILE A 375 -13.28 -25.72 1.39
N ALA A 376 -13.58 -24.55 1.97
CA ALA A 376 -13.96 -24.40 3.37
C ALA A 376 -15.15 -25.29 3.76
N LEU A 377 -16.20 -25.31 2.92
CA LEU A 377 -17.39 -26.14 3.15
C LEU A 377 -17.06 -27.64 3.13
N ARG A 378 -16.15 -28.07 2.25
CA ARG A 378 -15.73 -29.47 2.15
C ARG A 378 -14.95 -29.93 3.38
N PHE A 379 -14.03 -29.11 3.89
CA PHE A 379 -13.28 -29.41 5.11
C PHE A 379 -14.16 -29.41 6.34
N TYR A 380 -15.11 -28.47 6.43
CA TYR A 380 -16.05 -28.42 7.55
C TYR A 380 -16.89 -29.70 7.64
N ARG A 381 -17.37 -30.24 6.52
CA ARG A 381 -18.11 -31.52 6.51
C ARG A 381 -17.26 -32.71 6.97
N ARG A 382 -16.00 -32.79 6.55
CA ARG A 382 -15.08 -33.88 6.95
C ARG A 382 -14.62 -33.83 8.40
N THR A 383 -14.84 -32.72 9.09
CA THR A 383 -14.55 -32.64 10.54
C THR A 383 -15.74 -33.16 11.37
N LEU A 384 -16.90 -33.37 10.72
CA LEU A 384 -18.13 -33.89 11.33
C LEU A 384 -18.30 -35.41 11.17
N ASP A 385 -17.68 -35.99 10.14
CA ASP A 385 -17.57 -37.43 9.89
C ASP A 385 -16.28 -37.96 10.52
#